data_AF-A0A954WNR9-F1
#
_entry.id   AF-A0A954WNR9-F1
#
_cell.length_a   1.000
_cell.length_b   1.000
_cell.length_c   1.000
_cell.angle_alpha   90.00
_cell.angle_beta   90.00
_cell.angle_gamma   90.00
#
_symmetry.space_group_name_H-M   'P 1'
#
loop_
_entity.id
_entity.type
_entity.pdbx_description
1 polymer ?
#
loop_
_entity_poly.entity_id
_entity_poly.type
_entity_poly.pdbx_seq_one_letter_code
_entity_poly.pdbx_strand_id
1 'polypeptide(L)'
;MRQTAIVVLSLLTCSTCLAALPVAPANANGVNVVYSPESGDLLIDSTAGPITTLELKSDSGYFTAGPHAALNGLFDVNTQTKIFKLDPAGFSTLSLEGALQTGLSFTELGADLSIDGSYESGGGLASDGRATVLVPEPASVGFSLAAISCLLFLRRK
;
A
#
# COMPACT_ATOMS: atom_id res chain seq x y z
N MET A 1 -41.32 -26.67 46.16
CA MET A 1 -41.25 -26.68 44.69
C MET A 1 -41.14 -25.24 44.21
N ARG A 2 -39.95 -24.77 43.81
CA ARG A 2 -39.73 -23.43 43.26
C ARG A 2 -38.88 -23.53 41.99
N GLN A 3 -39.36 -22.87 40.95
CA GLN A 3 -39.00 -23.01 39.54
C GLN A 3 -37.54 -22.64 39.24
N THR A 4 -36.91 -23.51 38.45
CA THR A 4 -35.65 -23.34 37.75
C THR A 4 -35.81 -22.27 36.67
N ALA A 5 -35.08 -21.16 36.77
CA ALA A 5 -34.99 -20.17 35.70
C ALA A 5 -33.81 -20.51 34.80
N ILE A 6 -34.10 -21.03 33.60
CA ILE A 6 -33.12 -21.26 32.53
C ILE A 6 -33.02 -19.95 31.75
N VAL A 7 -31.93 -19.21 31.94
CA VAL A 7 -31.58 -18.04 31.13
C VAL A 7 -30.80 -18.56 29.92
N VAL A 8 -31.46 -18.56 28.75
CA VAL A 8 -30.87 -18.89 27.45
C VAL A 8 -29.98 -17.72 27.03
N LEU A 9 -28.66 -17.89 27.18
CA LEU A 9 -27.66 -16.94 26.70
C LEU A 9 -27.35 -17.24 25.23
N SER A 10 -28.15 -16.67 24.33
CA SER A 10 -27.82 -16.58 22.91
C SER A 10 -26.76 -15.52 22.69
N LEU A 11 -25.50 -15.89 22.46
CA LEU A 11 -24.49 -14.94 21.99
C LEU A 11 -23.45 -15.60 21.06
N LEU A 12 -23.24 -14.90 19.94
CA LEU A 12 -22.07 -14.92 19.08
C LEU A 12 -21.92 -16.10 18.10
N THR A 13 -22.75 -16.09 17.07
CA THR A 13 -22.21 -16.31 15.72
C THR A 13 -21.30 -15.13 15.37
N CYS A 14 -20.02 -15.25 15.73
CA CYS A 14 -18.97 -14.37 15.23
C CYS A 14 -18.81 -14.70 13.74
N SER A 15 -19.57 -13.98 12.92
CA SER A 15 -19.39 -13.98 11.48
C SER A 15 -17.99 -13.42 11.24
N THR A 16 -17.06 -14.28 10.83
CA THR A 16 -15.78 -13.85 10.30
C THR A 16 -16.09 -13.05 9.04
N CYS A 17 -16.26 -11.74 9.19
CA CYS A 17 -16.11 -10.80 8.10
C CYS A 17 -14.64 -10.88 7.68
N LEU A 18 -14.33 -11.90 6.86
CA LEU A 18 -13.21 -11.86 5.94
C LEU A 18 -13.54 -10.69 5.01
N ALA A 19 -13.16 -9.48 5.43
CA ALA A 19 -13.25 -8.31 4.60
C ALA A 19 -12.39 -8.63 3.38
N ALA A 20 -13.06 -8.87 2.25
CA ALA A 20 -12.37 -8.89 0.98
C ALA A 20 -11.62 -7.56 0.89
N LEU A 21 -10.31 -7.65 0.68
CA LEU A 21 -9.47 -6.50 0.39
C LEU A 21 -10.26 -5.61 -0.59
N PRO A 22 -10.48 -4.32 -0.28
CA PRO A 22 -10.97 -3.42 -1.31
C PRO A 22 -9.93 -3.45 -2.42
N VAL A 23 -10.23 -4.15 -3.51
CA VAL A 23 -9.49 -4.03 -4.76
C VAL A 23 -9.70 -2.58 -5.15
N ALA A 24 -8.70 -1.73 -4.87
CA ALA A 24 -8.73 -0.39 -5.42
C ALA A 24 -8.91 -0.56 -6.93
N PRO A 25 -9.73 0.29 -7.57
CA PRO A 25 -9.90 0.21 -9.01
C PRO A 25 -8.51 0.21 -9.63
N ALA A 26 -8.21 -0.86 -10.39
CA ALA A 26 -6.98 -0.91 -11.17
C ALA A 26 -6.90 0.41 -11.94
N ASN A 27 -5.75 1.09 -11.83
CA ASN A 27 -5.54 2.31 -12.61
C ASN A 27 -5.85 1.95 -14.08
N ALA A 28 -6.62 2.80 -14.78
CA ALA A 28 -7.08 2.51 -16.14
C ALA A 28 -5.92 2.17 -17.10
N ASN A 29 -4.71 2.59 -16.75
CA ASN A 29 -3.50 2.37 -17.52
C ASN A 29 -2.76 1.08 -17.13
N GLY A 30 -3.14 0.38 -16.07
CA GLY A 30 -2.54 -0.89 -15.67
C GLY A 30 -1.26 -0.76 -14.84
N VAL A 31 -1.13 0.33 -14.06
CA VAL A 31 -0.07 0.47 -13.04
C VAL A 31 -0.68 0.66 -11.66
N ASN A 32 -0.27 -0.19 -10.73
CA ASN A 32 -0.63 -0.13 -9.33
C ASN A 32 0.54 0.47 -8.55
N VAL A 33 0.24 1.43 -7.68
CA VAL A 33 1.22 2.01 -6.76
C VAL A 33 0.80 1.65 -5.35
N VAL A 34 1.60 0.89 -4.62
CA VAL A 34 1.29 0.42 -3.26
C VAL A 34 2.23 1.12 -2.29
N TYR A 35 1.68 1.77 -1.26
CA TYR A 35 2.47 2.52 -0.28
C TYR A 35 2.26 1.99 1.15
N SER A 36 3.37 1.83 1.88
CA SER A 36 3.38 1.48 3.30
C SER A 36 3.65 2.71 4.17
N PRO A 37 2.66 3.22 4.95
CA PRO A 37 2.88 4.40 5.80
C PRO A 37 3.82 4.14 6.98
N GLU A 38 4.01 2.88 7.37
CA GLU A 38 4.87 2.50 8.49
C GLU A 38 6.35 2.53 8.11
N SER A 39 6.69 2.02 6.93
CA SER A 39 8.07 1.92 6.46
C SER A 39 8.48 2.99 5.45
N GLY A 40 7.52 3.65 4.79
CA GLY A 40 7.79 4.56 3.69
C GLY A 40 8.05 3.85 2.36
N ASP A 41 7.79 2.55 2.28
CA ASP A 41 8.03 1.75 1.09
C ASP A 41 6.99 2.04 0.00
N LEU A 42 7.46 2.06 -1.24
CA LEU A 42 6.64 2.22 -2.44
C LEU A 42 6.89 1.05 -3.39
N LEU A 43 5.84 0.31 -3.74
CA LEU A 43 5.88 -0.75 -4.74
C LEU A 43 5.09 -0.30 -5.97
N ILE A 44 5.74 -0.30 -7.13
CA ILE A 44 5.09 -0.11 -8.42
C ILE A 44 4.95 -1.47 -9.08
N ASP A 45 3.74 -1.81 -9.49
CA ASP A 45 3.41 -3.07 -10.15
C ASP A 45 2.61 -2.80 -11.42
N SER A 46 3.10 -3.29 -12.54
CA SER A 46 2.49 -3.11 -13.86
C SER A 46 1.76 -4.36 -14.29
N THR A 47 0.45 -4.24 -14.51
CA THR A 47 -0.43 -5.30 -15.01
C THR A 47 -0.65 -5.22 -16.52
N ALA A 48 -0.31 -4.09 -17.16
CA ALA A 48 -0.44 -3.91 -18.61
C ALA A 48 0.78 -4.39 -19.42
N GLY A 49 1.94 -4.55 -18.79
CA GLY A 49 3.18 -5.01 -19.43
C GLY A 49 4.44 -4.36 -18.85
N PRO A 50 5.64 -4.73 -19.32
CA PRO A 50 6.89 -4.15 -18.83
C PRO A 50 6.98 -2.64 -19.08
N ILE A 51 7.46 -1.92 -18.08
CA ILE A 51 7.73 -0.49 -18.10
C ILE A 51 9.20 -0.28 -18.47
N THR A 52 9.48 0.60 -19.42
CA THR A 52 10.87 0.96 -19.80
C THR A 52 11.32 2.26 -19.14
N THR A 53 10.42 3.20 -18.96
CA THR A 53 10.67 4.44 -18.22
C THR A 53 9.59 4.66 -17.19
N LEU A 54 9.98 5.05 -15.98
CA LEU A 54 9.07 5.46 -14.91
C LEU A 54 9.54 6.80 -14.36
N GLU A 55 8.63 7.75 -14.27
CA GLU A 55 8.81 8.99 -13.53
C GLU A 55 7.73 9.10 -12.46
N LEU A 56 8.17 9.33 -11.22
CA LEU A 56 7.31 9.71 -10.11
C LEU A 56 7.68 11.13 -9.72
N LYS A 57 6.69 12.02 -9.62
CA LYS A 57 6.90 13.37 -9.05
C LYS A 57 6.03 13.59 -7.82
N SER A 58 6.60 14.26 -6.84
CA SER A 58 5.94 14.74 -5.64
C SER A 58 5.97 16.28 -5.65
N ASP A 59 4.81 16.91 -5.59
CA ASP A 59 4.67 18.37 -5.56
C ASP A 59 5.21 18.95 -4.23
N SER A 60 5.06 18.20 -3.14
CA SER A 60 5.43 18.58 -1.77
C SER A 60 6.83 18.12 -1.34
N GLY A 61 7.50 17.29 -2.14
CA GLY A 61 8.85 16.81 -1.84
C GLY A 61 8.92 15.66 -0.84
N TYR A 62 7.97 14.72 -0.92
CA TYR A 62 7.85 13.60 0.03
C TYR A 62 8.86 12.47 -0.16
N PHE A 63 9.64 12.46 -1.26
CA PHE A 63 10.61 11.39 -1.45
C PHE A 63 11.80 11.53 -0.51
N THR A 64 12.30 10.40 -0.03
CA THR A 64 13.55 10.35 0.72
C THR A 64 14.71 10.39 -0.26
N ALA A 65 15.44 11.50 -0.29
CA ALA A 65 16.61 11.64 -1.15
C ALA A 65 17.75 10.71 -0.69
N GLY A 66 18.40 10.05 -1.64
CA GLY A 66 19.54 9.18 -1.39
C GLY A 66 19.69 8.07 -2.42
N PRO A 67 20.77 7.28 -2.35
CA PRO A 67 20.89 6.10 -3.19
C PRO A 67 19.81 5.09 -2.82
N HIS A 68 19.18 4.50 -3.84
CA HIS A 68 18.20 3.44 -3.67
C HIS A 68 18.68 2.21 -4.46
N ALA A 69 18.67 1.02 -3.87
CA ALA A 69 19.25 -0.19 -4.51
C ALA A 69 18.58 -0.53 -5.85
N ALA A 70 17.28 -0.29 -5.96
CA ALA A 70 16.51 -0.48 -7.19
C ALA A 70 16.72 0.61 -8.27
N LEU A 71 17.44 1.69 -7.92
CA LEU A 71 17.80 2.81 -8.80
C LEU A 71 19.32 2.79 -9.06
N ASN A 72 19.75 1.75 -9.77
CA ASN A 72 21.15 1.43 -10.03
C ASN A 72 21.58 1.70 -11.49
N GLY A 73 20.68 2.26 -12.31
CA GLY A 73 20.96 2.66 -13.68
C GLY A 73 21.78 3.94 -13.77
N LEU A 74 22.49 4.11 -14.88
CA LEU A 74 23.31 5.31 -15.14
C LEU A 74 22.49 6.61 -15.19
N PHE A 75 21.22 6.50 -15.59
CA PHE A 75 20.31 7.63 -15.76
C PHE A 75 19.21 7.67 -14.68
N ASP A 76 19.28 6.80 -13.68
CA ASP A 76 18.29 6.79 -12.61
C ASP A 76 18.49 8.03 -11.72
N VAL A 77 17.38 8.63 -11.29
CA VAL A 77 17.37 9.84 -10.46
C VAL A 77 16.57 9.57 -9.20
N ASN A 78 17.11 9.96 -8.04
CA ASN A 78 16.36 10.03 -6.80
C ASN A 78 16.62 11.37 -6.10
N THR A 79 15.57 12.18 -6.02
CA THR A 79 15.54 13.49 -5.36
C THR A 79 14.27 13.61 -4.55
N GLN A 80 14.17 14.61 -3.67
CA GLN A 80 12.98 14.80 -2.82
C GLN A 80 11.68 14.97 -3.62
N THR A 81 11.75 15.49 -4.85
CA THR A 81 10.58 15.81 -5.68
C THR A 81 10.43 14.90 -6.90
N LYS A 82 11.43 14.07 -7.21
CA LYS A 82 11.43 13.22 -8.39
C LYS A 82 12.19 11.92 -8.18
N ILE A 83 11.56 10.82 -8.58
CA ILE A 83 12.21 9.54 -8.85
C ILE A 83 12.06 9.25 -10.34
N PHE A 84 13.17 8.94 -11.01
CA PHE A 84 13.16 8.50 -12.40
C PHE A 84 13.95 7.21 -12.56
N LYS A 85 13.40 6.26 -13.30
CA LYS A 85 14.06 5.02 -13.68
C LYS A 85 14.00 4.81 -15.19
N LEU A 86 15.14 4.46 -15.78
CA LEU A 86 15.23 3.98 -17.15
C LEU A 86 15.78 2.56 -17.16
N ASP A 87 15.00 1.62 -17.69
CA ASP A 87 15.43 0.26 -17.98
C ASP A 87 15.01 -0.14 -19.39
N PRO A 88 15.94 -0.14 -20.36
CA PRO A 88 15.62 -0.54 -21.74
C PRO A 88 15.16 -1.99 -21.87
N ALA A 89 15.48 -2.87 -20.91
CA ALA A 89 15.01 -4.26 -20.91
C ALA A 89 13.61 -4.40 -20.31
N GLY A 90 13.08 -3.34 -19.70
CA GLY A 90 11.77 -3.29 -19.08
C GLY A 90 11.72 -3.95 -17.69
N PHE A 91 10.78 -3.49 -16.86
CA PHE A 91 10.45 -4.10 -15.58
C PHE A 91 8.93 -4.09 -15.35
N SER A 92 8.41 -5.16 -14.75
CA SER A 92 6.99 -5.21 -14.35
C SER A 92 6.79 -4.75 -12.91
N THR A 93 7.81 -4.90 -12.06
CA THR A 93 7.77 -4.51 -10.66
C THR A 93 8.97 -3.65 -10.29
N LEU A 94 8.76 -2.66 -9.43
CA LEU A 94 9.81 -1.84 -8.84
C LEU A 94 9.51 -1.62 -7.36
N SER A 95 10.36 -2.16 -6.50
CA SER A 95 10.28 -1.96 -5.05
C SER A 95 11.23 -0.86 -4.62
N LEU A 96 10.69 0.18 -4.00
CA LEU A 96 11.39 1.34 -3.50
C LEU A 96 11.25 1.41 -1.96
N GLU A 97 12.12 0.73 -1.24
CA GLU A 97 12.20 0.68 0.22
C GLU A 97 12.53 2.07 0.81
N GLY A 98 11.71 2.55 1.76
CA GLY A 98 11.88 3.83 2.43
C GLY A 98 11.89 5.05 1.50
N ALA A 99 11.33 4.92 0.30
CA ALA A 99 11.40 5.94 -0.73
C ALA A 99 10.53 7.16 -0.47
N LEU A 100 9.56 7.05 0.43
CA LEU A 100 8.72 8.15 0.90
C LEU A 100 8.91 8.39 2.40
N GLN A 101 8.58 9.60 2.85
CA GLN A 101 8.43 9.89 4.28
C GLN A 101 7.36 9.00 4.89
N THR A 102 7.59 8.55 6.12
CA THR A 102 6.61 7.75 6.88
C THR A 102 5.45 8.62 7.38
N GLY A 103 4.32 7.98 7.68
CA GLY A 103 3.15 8.64 8.30
C GLY A 103 2.29 9.48 7.37
N LEU A 104 2.61 9.58 6.06
CA LEU A 104 1.74 10.25 5.09
C LEU A 104 0.40 9.51 4.94
N SER A 105 -0.70 10.26 4.88
CA SER A 105 -1.98 9.66 4.55
C SER A 105 -2.09 9.35 3.05
N PHE A 106 -2.91 8.37 2.70
CA PHE A 106 -3.23 8.05 1.30
C PHE A 106 -3.78 9.26 0.55
N THR A 107 -4.61 10.08 1.19
CA THR A 107 -5.23 11.24 0.56
C THR A 107 -4.19 12.31 0.23
N GLU A 108 -3.24 12.56 1.14
CA GLU A 108 -2.12 13.47 0.89
C GLU A 108 -1.25 12.94 -0.24
N LEU A 109 -0.88 11.65 -0.21
CA LEU A 109 -0.01 11.07 -1.21
C LEU A 109 -0.68 10.98 -2.59
N GLY A 110 -1.95 10.59 -2.69
CA GLY A 110 -2.68 10.52 -3.96
C GLY A 110 -2.94 11.90 -4.58
N ALA A 111 -3.06 12.95 -3.76
CA ALA A 111 -3.17 14.32 -4.24
C ALA A 111 -1.83 14.94 -4.65
N ASP A 112 -0.72 14.39 -4.17
CA ASP A 112 0.63 14.92 -4.37
C ASP A 112 1.45 14.15 -5.42
N LEU A 113 1.26 12.84 -5.49
CA LEU A 113 2.05 11.94 -6.33
C LEU A 113 1.49 11.88 -7.75
N SER A 114 2.37 12.13 -8.70
CA SER A 114 2.13 11.91 -10.13
C SER A 114 3.02 10.79 -10.64
N ILE A 115 2.49 10.02 -11.58
CA ILE A 115 3.20 8.95 -12.27
C ILE A 115 3.12 9.18 -13.78
N ASP A 116 4.24 8.98 -14.47
CA ASP A 116 4.35 9.03 -15.93
C ASP A 116 5.43 8.03 -16.38
N GLY A 117 5.52 7.76 -17.68
CA GLY A 117 6.52 6.87 -18.23
C GLY A 117 6.08 6.21 -19.52
N SER A 118 6.63 5.03 -19.81
CA SER A 118 6.36 4.31 -21.06
C SER A 118 6.48 2.81 -20.91
N TYR A 119 5.65 2.09 -21.66
CA TYR A 119 5.73 0.64 -21.80
C TYR A 119 6.74 0.22 -22.85
N GLU A 120 7.25 -1.02 -22.74
CA GLU A 120 8.09 -1.64 -23.77
C GLU A 120 7.37 -1.78 -25.11
N SER A 121 6.06 -2.08 -25.08
CA SER A 121 5.21 -2.14 -26.28
C SER A 121 4.90 -0.77 -26.89
N GLY A 122 5.38 0.32 -26.28
CA GLY A 122 5.00 1.69 -26.59
C GLY A 122 3.71 2.12 -25.88
N GLY A 123 3.49 3.44 -25.82
CA GLY A 123 2.40 4.06 -25.05
C GLY A 123 2.84 4.51 -23.65
N GLY A 124 2.15 5.52 -23.10
CA GLY A 124 2.49 6.13 -21.82
C GLY A 124 1.77 5.53 -20.62
N LEU A 125 2.35 5.65 -19.42
CA LEU A 125 1.78 5.13 -18.16
C LEU A 125 0.62 5.96 -17.60
N ALA A 126 0.50 7.24 -17.97
CA ALA A 126 -0.65 8.07 -17.61
C ALA A 126 -0.79 9.29 -18.54
N SER A 127 -2.04 9.69 -18.80
CA SER A 127 -2.39 10.94 -19.50
C SER A 127 -2.88 12.03 -18.53
N ASP A 128 -3.10 11.65 -17.27
CA ASP A 128 -3.91 12.34 -16.26
C ASP A 128 -3.19 12.51 -14.91
N GLY A 129 -1.93 12.09 -14.84
CA GLY A 129 -0.92 12.66 -13.93
C GLY A 129 -1.10 12.45 -12.44
N ARG A 130 -2.04 11.62 -11.96
CA ARG A 130 -2.15 11.29 -10.52
C ARG A 130 -2.05 9.79 -10.30
N ALA A 131 -1.22 9.39 -9.32
CA ALA A 131 -1.03 8.00 -8.98
C ALA A 131 -2.21 7.50 -8.12
N THR A 132 -2.86 6.42 -8.53
CA THR A 132 -3.77 5.69 -7.65
C THR A 132 -2.95 4.88 -6.66
N VAL A 133 -2.90 5.35 -5.41
CA VAL A 133 -2.14 4.70 -4.34
C VAL A 133 -3.04 3.69 -3.61
N LEU A 134 -2.65 2.43 -3.62
CA LEU A 134 -3.21 1.35 -2.81
C LEU A 134 -2.50 1.27 -1.46
N VAL A 135 -3.26 0.99 -0.40
CA VAL A 135 -2.74 0.75 0.94
C VAL A 135 -2.85 -0.74 1.25
N PRO A 136 -1.75 -1.43 1.60
CA PRO A 136 -1.86 -2.76 2.21
C PRO A 136 -2.45 -2.59 3.61
N GLU A 137 -3.51 -3.32 3.94
CA GLU A 137 -4.12 -3.22 5.27
C GLU A 137 -3.06 -3.50 6.35
N PRO A 138 -2.96 -2.66 7.40
CA PRO A 138 -2.11 -3.00 8.54
C PRO A 138 -2.61 -4.32 9.09
N ALA A 139 -1.71 -5.17 9.57
CA ALA A 139 -2.05 -6.46 10.18
C ALA A 139 -2.83 -6.26 11.50
N SER A 140 -4.08 -5.81 11.42
CA SER A 140 -5.00 -5.59 12.54
C SER A 140 -5.59 -6.90 13.04
N VAL A 141 -4.71 -7.82 13.48
CA VAL A 141 -5.09 -9.07 14.19
C VAL A 141 -4.60 -9.06 15.65
N GLY A 142 -3.81 -8.06 16.07
CA GLY A 142 -3.13 -8.07 17.36
C GLY A 142 -3.93 -7.68 18.62
N PHE A 143 -5.17 -7.20 18.53
CA PHE A 143 -5.85 -6.58 19.70
C PHE A 143 -6.94 -7.42 20.39
N SER A 144 -7.29 -8.61 19.91
CA SER A 144 -8.35 -9.41 20.54
C SER A 144 -7.90 -10.41 21.62
N LEU A 145 -6.59 -10.68 21.75
CA LEU A 145 -6.09 -11.68 22.72
C LEU A 145 -5.82 -11.11 24.13
N ALA A 146 -5.62 -9.79 24.28
CA ALA A 146 -5.46 -9.19 25.61
C ALA A 146 -6.79 -9.11 26.39
N ALA A 147 -7.92 -8.99 25.68
CA ALA A 147 -9.25 -8.96 26.31
C ALA A 147 -9.68 -10.35 26.84
N ILE A 148 -9.30 -11.44 26.16
CA ILE A 148 -9.65 -12.81 26.57
C ILE A 148 -8.81 -13.26 27.77
N SER A 149 -7.54 -12.85 27.87
CA SER A 149 -6.70 -13.18 29.03
C SER A 149 -7.18 -12.50 30.33
N CYS A 150 -7.77 -11.30 30.23
CA CYS A 150 -8.39 -10.62 31.38
C CYS A 150 -9.70 -11.30 31.85
N LEU A 151 -10.47 -11.88 30.91
CA LEU A 151 -11.70 -12.62 31.22
C LEU A 151 -11.44 -14.00 31.87
N LEU A 152 -10.30 -14.63 31.61
CA LEU A 152 -9.92 -15.89 32.25
C LEU A 152 -9.40 -15.71 33.68
N PHE A 153 -8.87 -14.54 34.04
CA PHE A 153 -8.44 -14.25 35.42
C PHE A 153 -9.59 -13.85 36.37
N LEU A 154 -10.69 -13.29 35.85
CA LEU A 154 -11.86 -12.95 36.67
C LEU A 154 -12.76 -14.15 37.02
N ARG A 155 -12.51 -15.32 36.44
CA ARG A 155 -13.32 -16.54 36.66
C ARG A 155 -12.73 -17.51 37.71
N ARG A 156 -11.65 -17.13 38.38
CA ARG A 156 -10.93 -17.97 39.37
C ARG A 156 -10.99 -17.48 40.82
N LYS A 157 -11.97 -16.64 41.18
CA LYS A 157 -12.31 -16.38 42.58
C LYS A 157 -13.74 -16.79 42.87
#